data_AF-A0A4Q5TK86-F1
#
_entry.id   AF-A0A4Q5TK86-F1
#
_cell.length_a   1.000
_cell.length_b   1.000
_cell.length_c   1.000
_cell.angle_alpha   90.00
_cell.angle_beta   90.00
_cell.angle_gamma   90.00
#
_symmetry.space_group_name_H-M   'P 1'
#
loop_
_entity.id
_entity.type
_entity.pdbx_description
1 polymer ?
#
loop_
_entity_poly.entity_id
_entity_poly.type
_entity_poly.pdbx_seq_one_letter_code
_entity_poly.pdbx_strand_id
1 'polypeptide(L)'
;MGRISSFGQHLYTGRVSVDFVGRRRLWYSISVLIIVASTLGFVVQGFNLGIEFKGGVELTAKVQKADAATADALSQAIEDADVPAAGDPIVTTSGSDTVRIDVRALSQDETSVLEKALTDAGAQEVSQNLIGPSWGKQVASKALTGLAVFLVVVVIFIAAYFRDWRMSLAALVALAHDVLITAGVYAWSGFEVTPATVTGFLTILGYSLYDTVVVYDKVRENTHGVLASSRRTYAEQANLAVNQTLVRSVNTSITALLPVLALLVVGTFVLGQGPLKDLALA
;
A
#
# COMPACT_ATOMS: atom_id res chain seq x y z
N MET A 1 0.97 36.30 -12.03
CA MET A 1 1.83 35.23 -11.46
C MET A 1 1.26 34.84 -10.10
N GLY A 2 0.89 33.57 -9.89
CA GLY A 2 0.08 33.15 -8.73
C GLY A 2 0.87 33.12 -7.41
N ARG A 3 0.19 33.38 -6.28
CA ARG A 3 0.79 33.37 -4.93
C ARG A 3 1.56 32.08 -4.62
N ILE A 4 1.11 30.95 -5.16
CA ILE A 4 1.75 29.63 -5.00
C ILE A 4 3.12 29.57 -5.69
N SER A 5 3.28 30.18 -6.88
CA SER A 5 4.57 30.20 -7.57
C SER A 5 5.58 31.09 -6.85
N SER A 6 5.14 32.21 -6.27
CA SER A 6 5.99 33.09 -5.47
C SER A 6 6.48 32.43 -4.19
N PHE A 7 5.63 31.62 -3.53
CA PHE A 7 5.99 30.90 -2.31
C PHE A 7 7.03 29.80 -2.59
N GLY A 8 6.85 29.02 -3.66
CA GLY A 8 7.82 27.99 -4.03
C GLY A 8 9.19 28.56 -4.41
N GLN A 9 9.23 29.70 -5.11
CA GLN A 9 10.48 30.39 -5.41
C GLN A 9 11.14 30.96 -4.13
N HIS A 10 10.35 31.42 -3.15
CA HIS A 10 10.86 31.87 -1.86
C HIS A 10 11.42 30.73 -1.00
N LEU A 11 10.82 29.53 -1.04
CA LEU A 11 11.38 28.33 -0.42
C LEU A 11 12.70 27.90 -1.09
N TYR A 12 12.74 27.89 -2.42
CA TYR A 12 13.93 27.51 -3.19
C TYR A 12 15.12 28.48 -2.97
N THR A 13 14.83 29.78 -2.91
CA THR A 13 15.84 30.82 -2.64
C THR A 13 16.17 31.00 -1.16
N GLY A 14 15.46 30.30 -0.26
CA GLY A 14 15.64 30.41 1.20
C GLY A 14 15.15 31.73 1.81
N ARG A 15 14.31 32.50 1.11
CA ARG A 15 13.67 33.72 1.63
C ARG A 15 12.56 33.41 2.64
N VAL A 16 11.95 32.23 2.55
CA VAL A 16 11.07 31.64 3.56
C VAL A 16 11.63 30.25 3.84
N SER A 17 11.85 29.92 5.11
CA SER A 17 12.35 28.60 5.51
C SER A 17 11.50 28.05 6.66
N VAL A 18 11.04 26.82 6.50
CA VAL A 18 10.45 26.05 7.57
C VAL A 18 11.57 25.32 8.30
N ASP A 19 11.59 25.42 9.63
CA ASP A 19 12.60 24.76 10.45
C ASP A 19 12.19 23.30 10.74
N PHE A 20 12.53 22.40 9.83
CA PHE A 20 12.33 20.96 9.97
C PHE A 20 13.38 20.33 10.90
N VAL A 21 14.66 20.67 10.69
CA VAL A 21 15.78 20.05 11.43
C VAL A 21 15.83 20.52 12.88
N GLY A 22 15.57 21.80 13.16
CA GLY A 22 15.48 22.32 14.53
C GLY A 22 14.29 21.73 15.30
N ARG A 23 13.19 21.41 14.59
CA ARG A 23 12.01 20.72 15.14
C ARG A 23 12.07 19.20 15.04
N ARG A 24 13.23 18.59 14.81
CA ARG A 24 13.40 17.12 14.65
C ARG A 24 12.75 16.28 15.75
N ARG A 25 12.73 16.77 17.00
CA ARG A 25 12.10 16.05 18.13
C ARG A 25 10.60 15.83 17.90
N LEU A 26 9.90 16.84 17.36
CA LEU A 26 8.48 16.72 17.03
C LEU A 26 8.27 15.66 15.95
N TRP A 27 9.04 15.72 14.87
CA TRP A 27 8.92 14.78 13.76
C TRP A 27 9.28 13.34 14.15
N TYR A 28 10.32 13.15 14.96
CA TYR A 28 10.65 11.84 15.51
C TYR A 28 9.57 11.32 16.45
N SER A 29 8.97 12.16 17.30
CA SER A 29 7.85 11.74 18.16
C SER A 29 6.63 11.32 17.34
N ILE A 30 6.28 12.07 16.29
CA ILE A 30 5.19 11.71 15.37
C ILE A 30 5.49 10.39 14.66
N SER A 31 6.69 10.24 14.09
CA SER A 31 7.12 9.02 13.39
C SER A 31 7.08 7.79 14.31
N VAL A 32 7.60 7.90 15.54
CA VAL A 32 7.54 6.81 16.52
C VAL A 32 6.09 6.44 16.85
N LEU A 33 5.21 7.43 17.04
CA LEU A 33 3.80 7.17 17.32
C LEU A 33 3.11 6.44 16.15
N ILE A 34 3.41 6.83 14.91
CA ILE A 34 2.87 6.15 13.73
C ILE A 34 3.44 4.72 13.63
N ILE A 35 4.74 4.52 13.84
CA ILE A 35 5.33 3.16 13.85
C ILE A 35 4.66 2.28 14.92
N VAL A 36 4.42 2.81 16.12
CA VAL A 36 3.74 2.07 17.19
C VAL A 36 2.32 1.72 16.77
N ALA A 37 1.58 2.66 16.19
CA ALA A 37 0.23 2.41 15.68
C ALA A 37 0.24 1.35 14.56
N SER A 38 1.15 1.46 13.59
CA SER A 38 1.33 0.48 12.52
C SER A 38 1.68 -0.91 13.06
N THR A 39 2.61 -0.99 14.02
CA THR A 39 3.00 -2.25 14.68
C THR A 39 1.84 -2.86 15.46
N LEU A 40 1.00 -2.04 16.10
CA LEU A 40 -0.18 -2.53 16.82
C LEU A 40 -1.19 -3.18 15.88
N GLY A 41 -1.37 -2.63 14.67
CA GLY A 41 -2.23 -3.23 13.64
C GLY A 41 -1.81 -4.67 13.31
N PHE A 42 -0.51 -4.93 13.21
CA PHE A 42 0.02 -6.28 13.00
C PHE A 42 -0.29 -7.26 14.14
N VAL A 43 -0.17 -6.80 15.38
CA VAL A 43 -0.33 -7.67 16.55
C VAL A 43 -1.81 -7.96 16.81
N VAL A 44 -2.69 -6.98 16.57
CA VAL A 44 -4.12 -7.10 16.88
C VAL A 44 -4.90 -7.76 15.74
N GLN A 45 -4.65 -7.34 14.50
CA GLN A 45 -5.46 -7.75 13.34
C GLN A 45 -4.69 -8.70 12.41
N GLY A 46 -3.36 -8.51 12.29
CA GLY A 46 -2.55 -9.25 11.34
C GLY A 46 -2.87 -8.88 9.90
N PHE A 47 -2.40 -9.71 8.95
CA PHE A 47 -2.74 -9.55 7.54
C PHE A 47 -3.89 -10.47 7.14
N ASN A 48 -4.88 -9.90 6.46
CA ASN A 48 -5.88 -10.68 5.75
C ASN A 48 -5.29 -11.15 4.41
N LEU A 49 -4.52 -12.24 4.41
CA LEU A 49 -3.97 -12.78 3.16
C LEU A 49 -5.06 -13.40 2.31
N GLY A 50 -5.04 -13.11 1.01
CA GLY A 50 -6.04 -13.62 0.10
C GLY A 50 -5.90 -15.08 -0.29
N ILE A 51 -6.92 -15.58 -0.99
CA ILE A 51 -6.95 -16.97 -1.47
C ILE A 51 -5.79 -17.28 -2.42
N GLU A 52 -5.18 -16.27 -3.05
CA GLU A 52 -3.99 -16.46 -3.87
C GLU A 52 -2.74 -16.80 -3.07
N PHE A 53 -2.73 -16.54 -1.76
CA PHE A 53 -1.64 -16.93 -0.87
C PHE A 53 -1.99 -18.14 -0.01
N LYS A 54 -3.24 -18.25 0.45
CA LYS A 54 -3.71 -19.35 1.32
C LYS A 54 -4.14 -20.60 0.55
N GLY A 55 -4.51 -20.46 -0.73
CA GLY A 55 -5.29 -21.46 -1.47
C GLY A 55 -6.77 -21.42 -1.08
N GLY A 56 -7.67 -21.71 -2.02
CA GLY A 56 -9.10 -21.54 -1.80
C GLY A 56 -9.95 -21.80 -3.04
N VAL A 57 -11.23 -21.46 -2.94
CA VAL A 57 -12.17 -21.45 -4.07
C VAL A 57 -12.68 -20.02 -4.24
N GLU A 58 -12.57 -19.51 -5.46
CA GLU A 58 -13.23 -18.27 -5.88
C GLU A 58 -14.57 -18.67 -6.50
N LEU A 59 -15.68 -18.24 -5.90
CA LEU A 59 -17.02 -18.38 -6.45
C LEU A 59 -17.46 -17.04 -7.04
N THR A 60 -17.95 -17.06 -8.27
CA THR A 60 -18.48 -15.88 -8.96
C THR A 60 -19.98 -16.05 -9.16
N ALA A 61 -20.76 -15.28 -8.43
CA ALA A 61 -22.21 -15.26 -8.49
C ALA A 61 -22.71 -14.11 -9.38
N LYS A 62 -23.49 -14.43 -10.42
CA LYS A 62 -24.25 -13.45 -11.21
C LYS A 62 -25.54 -13.07 -10.48
N VAL A 63 -25.78 -11.78 -10.33
CA VAL A 63 -26.91 -11.21 -9.62
C VAL A 63 -27.58 -10.11 -10.44
N GLN A 64 -28.86 -9.83 -10.19
CA GLN A 64 -29.58 -8.73 -10.87
C GLN A 64 -28.93 -7.37 -10.62
N LYS A 65 -28.40 -7.17 -9.41
CA LYS A 65 -27.74 -5.94 -9.01
C LYS A 65 -26.68 -6.24 -7.97
N ALA A 66 -25.43 -5.95 -8.29
CA ALA A 66 -24.30 -6.08 -7.37
C ALA A 66 -24.18 -4.81 -6.52
N ASP A 67 -24.92 -4.76 -5.41
CA ASP A 67 -24.80 -3.72 -4.39
C ASP A 67 -24.52 -4.31 -3.00
N ALA A 68 -24.34 -3.43 -2.01
CA ALA A 68 -24.01 -3.85 -0.65
C ALA A 68 -25.09 -4.76 -0.04
N ALA A 69 -26.37 -4.52 -0.33
CA ALA A 69 -27.46 -5.34 0.21
C ALA A 69 -27.41 -6.77 -0.36
N THR A 70 -27.13 -6.91 -1.67
CA THR A 70 -26.95 -8.23 -2.28
C THR A 70 -25.71 -8.94 -1.73
N ALA A 71 -24.59 -8.23 -1.55
CA ALA A 71 -23.39 -8.80 -0.96
C ALA A 71 -23.62 -9.27 0.49
N ASP A 72 -24.33 -8.49 1.30
CA ASP A 72 -24.68 -8.85 2.68
C ASP A 72 -25.61 -10.06 2.72
N ALA A 73 -26.59 -10.13 1.81
CA ALA A 73 -27.50 -11.27 1.71
C ALA A 73 -26.78 -12.56 1.31
N LEU A 74 -25.85 -12.50 0.35
CA LEU A 74 -25.03 -13.66 -0.03
C LEU A 74 -24.06 -14.06 1.09
N SER A 75 -23.51 -13.09 1.83
CA SER A 75 -22.67 -13.36 3.01
C SER A 75 -23.45 -14.11 4.09
N GLN A 76 -24.67 -13.65 4.40
CA GLN A 76 -25.56 -14.34 5.34
C GLN A 76 -25.94 -15.74 4.87
N ALA A 77 -26.21 -15.91 3.57
CA ALA A 77 -26.51 -17.23 3.02
C ALA A 77 -25.36 -18.24 3.17
N ILE A 78 -24.11 -17.78 3.09
CA ILE A 78 -22.93 -18.61 3.34
C ILE A 78 -22.84 -18.99 4.83
N GLU A 79 -23.11 -18.05 5.73
CA GLU A 79 -23.14 -18.32 7.18
C GLU A 79 -24.27 -19.32 7.53
N ASP A 80 -25.47 -19.14 6.98
CA ASP A 80 -26.64 -19.99 7.19
C ASP A 80 -26.48 -21.39 6.58
N ALA A 81 -25.66 -21.53 5.53
CA ALA A 81 -25.33 -22.82 4.93
C ALA A 81 -24.53 -23.74 5.87
N ASP A 82 -23.97 -23.19 6.95
CA ASP A 82 -23.20 -23.90 7.99
C ASP A 82 -22.17 -24.86 7.38
N VAL A 83 -21.28 -24.30 6.55
CA VAL A 83 -20.12 -25.01 5.98
C VAL A 83 -18.85 -24.52 6.68
N PRO A 84 -18.43 -25.12 7.81
CA PRO A 84 -17.27 -24.63 8.58
C PRO A 84 -15.97 -24.62 7.78
N ALA A 85 -15.87 -25.49 6.76
CA ALA A 85 -14.72 -25.56 5.88
C ALA A 85 -14.52 -24.29 5.03
N ALA A 86 -15.58 -23.49 4.81
CA ALA A 86 -15.50 -22.24 4.04
C ALA A 86 -14.66 -21.17 4.75
N GLY A 87 -14.53 -21.26 6.09
CA GLY A 87 -13.79 -20.30 6.90
C GLY A 87 -14.49 -18.95 6.96
N ASP A 88 -13.73 -17.86 6.86
CA ASP A 88 -14.25 -16.49 6.84
C ASP A 88 -14.39 -16.05 5.37
N PRO A 89 -15.59 -16.13 4.76
CA PRO A 89 -15.79 -15.77 3.35
C PRO A 89 -15.54 -14.28 3.13
N ILE A 90 -14.84 -13.95 2.04
CA ILE A 90 -14.67 -12.57 1.58
C ILE A 90 -15.62 -12.34 0.42
N VAL A 91 -16.63 -11.50 0.62
CA VAL A 91 -17.65 -11.19 -0.38
C VAL A 91 -17.43 -9.78 -0.92
N THR A 92 -17.18 -9.69 -2.22
CA THR A 92 -16.91 -8.43 -2.91
C THR A 92 -17.82 -8.30 -4.13
N THR A 93 -18.43 -7.13 -4.30
CA THR A 93 -19.12 -6.84 -5.57
C THR A 93 -18.07 -6.61 -6.67
N SER A 94 -18.42 -6.95 -7.90
CA SER A 94 -17.63 -6.74 -9.11
C SER A 94 -18.53 -6.25 -10.24
N GLY A 95 -18.34 -5.01 -10.70
CA GLY A 95 -19.22 -4.46 -11.72
C GLY A 95 -20.65 -4.18 -11.22
N SER A 96 -21.63 -4.30 -12.11
CA SER A 96 -23.05 -4.05 -11.81
C SER A 96 -23.87 -5.31 -11.53
N ASP A 97 -23.37 -6.49 -11.89
CA ASP A 97 -24.13 -7.75 -11.94
C ASP A 97 -23.38 -8.96 -11.37
N THR A 98 -22.20 -8.77 -10.77
CA THR A 98 -21.34 -9.87 -10.32
C THR A 98 -20.94 -9.68 -8.86
N VAL A 99 -20.96 -10.77 -8.10
CA VAL A 99 -20.41 -10.84 -6.74
C VAL A 99 -19.36 -11.95 -6.71
N ARG A 100 -18.15 -11.61 -6.30
CA ARG A 100 -17.05 -12.55 -6.06
C ARG A 100 -17.06 -12.93 -4.58
N ILE A 101 -16.92 -14.21 -4.31
CA ILE A 101 -16.94 -14.82 -2.98
C ILE A 101 -15.72 -15.72 -2.88
N ASP A 102 -14.78 -15.34 -2.02
CA ASP A 102 -13.56 -16.09 -1.81
C ASP A 102 -13.68 -16.88 -0.50
N VAL A 103 -13.57 -18.20 -0.61
CA VAL A 103 -13.64 -19.13 0.51
C VAL A 103 -12.39 -20.02 0.55
N ARG A 104 -12.17 -20.67 1.70
CA ARG A 104 -11.12 -21.68 1.81
C ARG A 104 -11.40 -22.88 0.90
N ALA A 105 -10.40 -23.76 0.76
CA ALA A 105 -10.54 -24.93 -0.09
C ALA A 105 -11.69 -25.83 0.41
N LEU A 106 -12.68 -26.05 -0.46
CA LEU A 106 -13.86 -26.87 -0.21
C LEU A 106 -13.77 -28.19 -1.00
N SER A 107 -14.41 -29.23 -0.46
CA SER A 107 -14.74 -30.42 -1.23
C SER A 107 -15.87 -30.13 -2.22
N GLN A 108 -16.04 -31.01 -3.23
CA GLN A 108 -17.08 -30.83 -4.24
C GLN A 108 -18.50 -30.82 -3.64
N ASP A 109 -18.74 -31.61 -2.60
CA ASP A 109 -20.03 -31.66 -1.90
C ASP A 109 -20.29 -30.36 -1.14
N GLU A 110 -19.29 -29.84 -0.43
CA GLU A 110 -19.37 -28.57 0.30
C GLU A 110 -19.57 -27.39 -0.66
N THR A 111 -18.87 -27.37 -1.80
CA THR A 111 -19.09 -26.34 -2.82
C THR A 111 -20.51 -26.42 -3.38
N SER A 112 -21.05 -27.61 -3.61
CA SER A 112 -22.41 -27.79 -4.12
C SER A 112 -23.46 -27.27 -3.12
N VAL A 113 -23.22 -27.44 -1.82
CA VAL A 113 -24.07 -26.86 -0.75
C VAL A 113 -24.02 -25.34 -0.81
N LEU A 114 -22.83 -24.75 -0.94
CA LEU A 114 -22.65 -23.30 -1.03
C LEU A 114 -23.29 -22.72 -2.30
N GLU A 115 -23.07 -23.34 -3.46
CA GLU A 115 -23.68 -22.94 -4.73
C GLU A 115 -25.21 -22.88 -4.63
N LYS A 116 -25.80 -23.89 -3.97
CA LYS A 116 -27.24 -23.91 -3.72
C LYS A 116 -27.69 -22.78 -2.80
N ALA A 117 -26.99 -22.56 -1.68
CA ALA A 117 -27.32 -21.48 -0.75
C ALA A 117 -27.25 -20.10 -1.42
N LEU A 118 -26.23 -19.87 -2.25
CA LEU A 118 -26.09 -18.64 -3.04
C LEU A 118 -27.22 -18.47 -4.05
N THR A 119 -27.62 -19.55 -4.72
CA THR A 119 -28.73 -19.54 -5.67
C THR A 119 -30.07 -19.25 -4.99
N ASP A 120 -30.32 -19.89 -3.84
CA ASP A 120 -31.52 -19.66 -3.02
C ASP A 120 -31.59 -18.21 -2.49
N ALA A 121 -30.43 -17.59 -2.27
CA ALA A 121 -30.30 -16.19 -1.88
C ALA A 121 -30.35 -15.18 -3.04
N GLY A 122 -30.55 -15.64 -4.28
CA GLY A 122 -30.80 -14.80 -5.45
C GLY A 122 -29.66 -14.71 -6.47
N ALA A 123 -28.61 -15.52 -6.35
CA ALA A 123 -27.67 -15.72 -7.44
C ALA A 123 -28.33 -16.49 -8.61
N GLN A 124 -28.11 -16.05 -9.84
CA GLN A 124 -28.67 -16.67 -11.04
C GLN A 124 -27.75 -17.75 -11.62
N GLU A 125 -26.45 -17.50 -11.55
CA GLU A 125 -25.42 -18.40 -12.04
C GLU A 125 -24.25 -18.28 -11.08
N VAL A 126 -23.73 -19.43 -10.62
CA VAL A 126 -22.54 -19.50 -9.79
C VAL A 126 -21.49 -20.27 -10.56
N SER A 127 -20.35 -19.64 -10.83
CA SER A 127 -19.18 -20.31 -11.39
C SER A 127 -18.09 -20.42 -10.34
N GLN A 128 -17.29 -21.48 -10.42
CA GLN A 128 -16.22 -21.75 -9.45
C GLN A 128 -14.86 -21.78 -10.14
N ASN A 129 -13.87 -21.23 -9.45
CA ASN A 129 -12.47 -21.26 -9.84
C ASN A 129 -11.64 -21.74 -8.64
N LEU A 130 -11.14 -22.97 -8.73
CA LEU A 130 -10.36 -23.59 -7.66
C LEU A 130 -8.90 -23.12 -7.72
N ILE A 131 -8.47 -22.45 -6.67
CA ILE A 131 -7.07 -22.06 -6.49
C ILE A 131 -6.37 -23.12 -5.62
N GLY A 132 -5.67 -24.03 -6.28
CA GLY A 132 -4.96 -25.12 -5.63
C GLY A 132 -3.90 -24.65 -4.61
N PRO A 133 -3.72 -25.35 -3.47
CA PRO A 133 -2.74 -24.98 -2.44
C PRO A 133 -1.30 -24.89 -2.95
N SER A 134 -0.95 -25.71 -3.96
CA SER A 134 0.38 -25.71 -4.58
C SER A 134 0.63 -24.45 -5.42
N TRP A 135 -0.40 -23.89 -6.04
CA TRP A 135 -0.33 -22.63 -6.75
C TRP A 135 -0.20 -21.48 -5.75
N GLY A 136 -1.05 -21.45 -4.71
CA GLY A 136 -0.99 -20.38 -3.70
C GLY A 136 0.37 -20.31 -2.99
N LYS A 137 0.94 -21.46 -2.61
CA LYS A 137 2.29 -21.54 -2.04
C LYS A 137 3.38 -21.04 -3.01
N GLN A 138 3.25 -21.35 -4.30
CA GLN A 138 4.20 -20.86 -5.31
C GLN A 138 4.09 -19.34 -5.48
N VAL A 139 2.88 -18.81 -5.57
CA VAL A 139 2.63 -17.37 -5.70
C VAL A 139 3.14 -16.61 -4.47
N ALA A 140 2.82 -17.08 -3.27
CA ALA A 140 3.34 -16.52 -2.02
C ALA A 140 4.87 -16.51 -1.99
N SER A 141 5.50 -17.62 -2.35
CA SER A 141 6.95 -17.74 -2.40
C SER A 141 7.57 -16.79 -3.43
N LYS A 142 6.98 -16.67 -4.61
CA LYS A 142 7.45 -15.74 -5.66
C LYS A 142 7.28 -14.28 -5.25
N ALA A 143 6.17 -13.91 -4.61
CA ALA A 143 5.95 -12.57 -4.09
C ALA A 143 6.97 -12.20 -3.00
N LEU A 144 7.20 -13.09 -2.02
CA LEU A 144 8.20 -12.89 -0.98
C LEU A 144 9.62 -12.82 -1.55
N THR A 145 9.95 -13.70 -2.50
CA THR A 145 11.26 -13.69 -3.17
C THR A 145 11.45 -12.39 -3.95
N GLY A 146 10.42 -11.93 -4.67
CA GLY A 146 10.43 -10.66 -5.41
C GLY A 146 10.67 -9.46 -4.50
N LEU A 147 9.96 -9.39 -3.37
CA LEU A 147 10.17 -8.36 -2.36
C LEU A 147 11.59 -8.39 -1.79
N ALA A 148 12.10 -9.57 -1.43
CA ALA A 148 13.45 -9.73 -0.91
C ALA A 148 14.52 -9.30 -1.93
N VAL A 149 14.39 -9.73 -3.19
CA VAL A 149 15.30 -9.33 -4.28
C VAL A 149 15.24 -7.81 -4.49
N PHE A 150 14.05 -7.22 -4.51
CA PHE A 150 13.88 -5.77 -4.60
C PHE A 150 14.61 -5.04 -3.47
N LEU A 151 14.40 -5.45 -2.21
CA LEU A 151 15.07 -4.83 -1.05
C LEU A 151 16.60 -4.95 -1.14
N VAL A 152 17.12 -6.10 -1.53
CA VAL A 152 18.57 -6.30 -1.73
C VAL A 152 19.10 -5.37 -2.82
N VAL A 153 18.43 -5.29 -3.96
CA VAL A 153 18.82 -4.40 -5.06
C VAL A 153 18.79 -2.94 -4.62
N VAL A 154 17.76 -2.52 -3.87
CA VAL A 154 17.65 -1.16 -3.32
C VAL A 154 18.78 -0.86 -2.33
N VAL A 155 19.12 -1.79 -1.43
CA VAL A 155 20.23 -1.63 -0.48
C VAL A 155 21.55 -1.44 -1.24
N ILE A 156 21.82 -2.29 -2.24
CA ILE A 156 23.01 -2.19 -3.09
C ILE A 156 23.03 -0.86 -3.83
N PHE A 157 21.89 -0.44 -4.40
CA PHE A 157 21.75 0.82 -5.11
C PHE A 157 22.05 2.02 -4.19
N ILE A 158 21.43 2.09 -3.01
CA ILE A 158 21.65 3.16 -2.02
C ILE A 158 23.13 3.22 -1.62
N ALA A 159 23.73 2.06 -1.31
CA ALA A 159 25.14 1.98 -0.92
C ALA A 159 26.08 2.46 -2.04
N ALA A 160 25.84 2.03 -3.27
CA ALA A 160 26.62 2.41 -4.44
C ALA A 160 26.43 3.88 -4.83
N TYR A 161 25.22 4.41 -4.67
CA TYR A 161 24.85 5.77 -5.03
C TYR A 161 25.44 6.81 -4.07
N PHE A 162 25.20 6.66 -2.76
CA PHE A 162 25.63 7.65 -1.78
C PHE A 162 27.11 7.58 -1.46
N ARG A 163 27.72 6.39 -1.53
CA ARG A 163 29.14 6.15 -1.18
C ARG A 163 29.56 6.67 0.21
N ASP A 164 28.58 6.97 1.06
CA ASP A 164 28.72 7.43 2.44
C ASP A 164 27.82 6.53 3.30
N TRP A 165 28.41 5.85 4.27
CA TRP A 165 27.70 4.89 5.11
C TRP A 165 26.64 5.55 5.99
N ARG A 166 26.82 6.80 6.42
CA ARG A 166 25.86 7.52 7.29
C ARG A 166 24.60 7.88 6.53
N MET A 167 24.76 8.41 5.32
CA MET A 167 23.63 8.72 4.43
C MET A 167 22.94 7.46 3.96
N SER A 168 23.71 6.41 3.63
CA SER A 168 23.14 5.11 3.23
C SER A 168 22.30 4.50 4.36
N LEU A 169 22.82 4.50 5.60
CA LEU A 169 22.08 4.01 6.76
C LEU A 169 20.80 4.81 7.02
N ALA A 170 20.87 6.14 6.93
CA ALA A 170 19.71 7.00 7.13
C ALA A 170 18.63 6.80 6.04
N ALA A 171 19.03 6.59 4.78
CA ALA A 171 18.11 6.23 3.70
C ALA A 171 17.48 4.83 3.90
N LEU A 172 18.25 3.86 4.41
CA LEU A 172 17.73 2.52 4.75
C LEU A 172 16.72 2.56 5.91
N VAL A 173 16.98 3.40 6.92
CA VAL A 173 16.03 3.60 8.03
C VAL A 173 14.75 4.26 7.54
N ALA A 174 14.84 5.24 6.64
CA ALA A 174 13.67 5.84 6.01
C ALA A 174 12.86 4.81 5.20
N LEU A 175 13.52 3.98 4.40
CA LEU A 175 12.87 2.91 3.65
C LEU A 175 12.17 1.90 4.58
N ALA A 176 12.85 1.47 5.65
CA ALA A 176 12.26 0.54 6.62
C ALA A 176 11.04 1.15 7.33
N HIS A 177 11.10 2.44 7.66
CA HIS A 177 9.96 3.19 8.18
C HIS A 177 8.76 3.15 7.22
N ASP A 178 8.98 3.38 5.93
CA ASP A 178 7.88 3.40 4.95
C ASP A 178 7.28 2.02 4.69
N VAL A 179 8.12 0.96 4.68
CA VAL A 179 7.62 -0.43 4.65
C VAL A 179 6.74 -0.70 5.86
N LEU A 180 7.18 -0.34 7.07
CA LEU A 180 6.41 -0.59 8.29
C LEU A 180 5.08 0.16 8.32
N ILE A 181 5.07 1.41 7.86
CA ILE A 181 3.85 2.22 7.84
C ILE A 181 2.87 1.69 6.80
N THR A 182 3.31 1.49 5.56
CA THR A 182 2.43 1.01 4.48
C THR A 182 1.82 -0.34 4.83
N ALA A 183 2.65 -1.25 5.35
CA ALA A 183 2.22 -2.57 5.77
C ALA A 183 1.29 -2.51 7.00
N GLY A 184 1.54 -1.61 7.96
CA GLY A 184 0.65 -1.41 9.11
C GLY A 184 -0.69 -0.76 8.77
N VAL A 185 -0.74 0.15 7.79
CA VAL A 185 -1.99 0.70 7.26
C VAL A 185 -2.84 -0.40 6.63
N TYR A 186 -2.20 -1.32 5.89
CA TYR A 186 -2.87 -2.50 5.35
C TYR A 186 -3.38 -3.47 6.42
N ALA A 187 -2.64 -3.65 7.50
CA ALA A 187 -3.10 -4.46 8.63
C ALA A 187 -4.37 -3.86 9.26
N TRP A 188 -4.40 -2.53 9.47
CA TRP A 188 -5.56 -1.83 10.04
C TRP A 188 -6.77 -1.74 9.13
N SER A 189 -6.57 -1.66 7.81
CA SER A 189 -7.69 -1.55 6.87
C SER A 189 -8.51 -2.84 6.78
N GLY A 190 -7.92 -3.98 7.15
CA GLY A 190 -8.52 -5.30 6.97
C GLY A 190 -8.65 -5.72 5.52
N PHE A 191 -8.07 -4.95 4.59
CA PHE A 191 -8.09 -5.28 3.17
C PHE A 191 -7.31 -6.56 2.89
N GLU A 192 -7.81 -7.29 1.90
CA GLU A 192 -7.17 -8.50 1.45
C GLU A 192 -5.81 -8.18 0.80
N VAL A 193 -4.78 -8.87 1.25
CA VAL A 193 -3.45 -8.79 0.66
C VAL A 193 -3.37 -9.85 -0.42
N THR A 194 -3.31 -9.39 -1.68
CA THR A 194 -3.21 -10.22 -2.87
C THR A 194 -1.87 -9.98 -3.58
N PRO A 195 -1.51 -10.73 -4.63
CA PRO A 195 -0.32 -10.43 -5.45
C PRO A 195 -0.36 -9.02 -6.06
N ALA A 196 -1.54 -8.46 -6.33
CA ALA A 196 -1.69 -7.08 -6.77
C ALA A 196 -1.28 -6.09 -5.68
N THR A 197 -1.67 -6.34 -4.43
CA THR A 197 -1.22 -5.57 -3.27
C THR A 197 0.30 -5.54 -3.14
N VAL A 198 0.96 -6.68 -3.34
CA VAL A 198 2.44 -6.74 -3.31
C VAL A 198 3.03 -5.83 -4.40
N THR A 199 2.44 -5.80 -5.58
CA THR A 199 2.89 -4.89 -6.66
C THR A 199 2.74 -3.42 -6.24
N GLY A 200 1.62 -3.05 -5.61
CA GLY A 200 1.42 -1.71 -5.06
C GLY A 200 2.46 -1.35 -4.00
N PHE A 201 2.78 -2.26 -3.07
CA PHE A 201 3.88 -2.06 -2.12
C PHE A 201 5.21 -1.78 -2.82
N LEU A 202 5.59 -2.56 -3.85
CA LEU A 202 6.82 -2.28 -4.60
C LEU A 202 6.78 -0.91 -5.27
N THR A 203 5.62 -0.48 -5.79
CA THR A 203 5.44 0.85 -6.39
C THR A 203 5.60 1.96 -5.36
N ILE A 204 4.97 1.86 -4.18
CA ILE A 204 5.13 2.84 -3.10
C ILE A 204 6.60 2.96 -2.68
N LEU A 205 7.28 1.83 -2.50
CA LEU A 205 8.69 1.82 -2.13
C LEU A 205 9.58 2.45 -3.22
N GLY A 206 9.28 2.22 -4.50
CA GLY A 206 9.97 2.87 -5.61
C GLY A 206 9.83 4.39 -5.59
N TYR A 207 8.60 4.90 -5.37
CA TYR A 207 8.35 6.33 -5.26
C TYR A 207 9.00 6.95 -4.03
N SER A 208 8.91 6.30 -2.87
CA SER A 208 9.55 6.80 -1.65
C SER A 208 11.08 6.84 -1.78
N LEU A 209 11.67 5.81 -2.38
CA LEU A 209 13.10 5.77 -2.65
C LEU A 209 13.53 6.94 -3.55
N TYR A 210 12.77 7.21 -4.63
CA TYR A 210 13.08 8.31 -5.54
C TYR A 210 13.12 9.66 -4.80
N ASP A 211 12.13 9.94 -3.96
CA ASP A 211 12.09 11.19 -3.19
C ASP A 211 13.22 11.26 -2.17
N THR A 212 13.47 10.17 -1.43
CA THR A 212 14.57 10.07 -0.46
C THR A 212 15.92 10.37 -1.12
N VAL A 213 16.17 9.82 -2.31
CA VAL A 213 17.41 10.06 -3.06
C VAL A 213 17.58 11.54 -3.41
N VAL A 214 16.52 12.20 -3.91
CA VAL A 214 16.59 13.62 -4.30
C VAL A 214 16.82 14.53 -3.09
N VAL A 215 16.12 14.28 -1.97
CA VAL A 215 16.31 15.06 -0.74
C VAL A 215 17.73 14.88 -0.20
N TYR A 216 18.21 13.64 -0.14
CA TYR A 216 19.54 13.34 0.40
C TYR A 216 20.67 13.82 -0.50
N ASP A 217 20.49 13.80 -1.82
CA ASP A 217 21.44 14.40 -2.75
C ASP A 217 21.54 15.91 -2.52
N LYS A 218 20.40 16.60 -2.32
CA LYS A 218 20.42 18.02 -1.96
C LYS A 218 21.06 18.29 -0.61
N VAL A 219 20.85 17.43 0.39
CA VAL A 219 21.54 17.51 1.69
C VAL A 219 23.04 17.37 1.48
N ARG A 220 23.49 16.39 0.71
CA ARG A 220 24.91 16.18 0.38
C ARG A 220 25.50 17.40 -0.35
N GLU A 221 24.80 17.94 -1.33
CA GLU A 221 25.22 19.13 -2.08
C GLU A 221 25.37 20.34 -1.15
N ASN A 222 24.37 20.64 -0.34
CA ASN A 222 24.37 21.81 0.55
C ASN A 222 25.34 21.66 1.73
N THR A 223 25.63 20.42 2.14
CA THR A 223 26.57 20.15 3.24
C THR A 223 28.00 19.94 2.77
N HIS A 224 28.24 19.91 1.45
CA HIS A 224 29.57 19.81 0.87
C HIS A 224 30.45 20.99 1.28
N GLY A 225 31.59 20.70 1.92
CA GLY A 225 32.52 21.73 2.39
C GLY A 225 32.05 22.54 3.61
N VAL A 226 30.94 22.18 4.25
CA VAL A 226 30.46 22.88 5.47
C VAL A 226 31.47 22.82 6.61
N LEU A 227 32.22 21.73 6.73
CA LEU A 227 33.28 21.62 7.75
C LEU A 227 34.45 22.60 7.51
N ALA A 228 34.58 23.15 6.30
CA ALA A 228 35.59 24.14 5.94
C ALA A 228 35.08 25.60 6.00
N SER A 229 33.80 25.82 6.35
CA SER A 229 33.16 27.14 6.36
C SER A 229 32.50 27.43 7.71
N SER A 230 32.84 28.55 8.36
CA SER A 230 32.25 28.94 9.65
C SER A 230 30.90 29.67 9.55
N ARG A 231 30.33 29.84 8.35
CA ARG A 231 29.14 30.70 8.16
C ARG A 231 27.82 30.01 8.45
N ARG A 232 27.74 28.68 8.30
CA ARG A 232 26.51 27.90 8.51
C ARG A 232 26.84 26.51 9.03
N THR A 233 25.99 26.02 9.92
CA THR A 233 26.09 24.67 10.49
C THR A 233 25.55 23.61 9.53
N TYR A 234 25.91 22.34 9.77
CA TYR A 234 25.34 21.22 9.02
C TYR A 234 23.81 21.19 9.11
N ALA A 235 23.26 21.45 10.31
CA ALA A 235 21.81 21.45 10.55
C ALA A 235 21.08 22.51 9.72
N GLU A 236 21.63 23.72 9.62
CA GLU A 236 21.06 24.80 8.80
C GLU A 236 21.07 24.45 7.31
N GLN A 237 22.14 23.83 6.83
CA GLN A 237 22.28 23.45 5.42
C GLN A 237 21.42 22.24 5.05
N ALA A 238 21.29 21.27 5.95
CA ALA A 238 20.35 20.17 5.81
C ALA A 238 18.90 20.68 5.81
N ASN A 239 18.58 21.64 6.68
CA ASN A 239 17.25 22.27 6.70
C ASN A 239 16.96 23.02 5.39
N LEU A 240 17.94 23.75 4.88
CA LEU A 240 17.83 24.44 3.59
C LEU A 240 17.60 23.44 2.45
N ALA A 241 18.30 22.31 2.45
CA ALA A 241 18.13 21.28 1.42
C ALA A 241 16.69 20.75 1.38
N VAL A 242 16.12 20.40 2.55
CA VAL A 242 14.72 19.94 2.65
C VAL A 242 13.75 21.00 2.14
N ASN A 243 13.96 22.28 2.46
CA ASN A 243 13.11 23.36 1.95
C ASN A 243 13.21 23.54 0.42
N GLN A 244 14.40 23.36 -0.15
CA GLN A 244 14.63 23.48 -1.59
C GLN A 244 13.99 22.35 -2.39
N THR A 245 13.87 21.16 -1.82
CA THR A 245 13.24 20.00 -2.45
C THR A 245 11.74 19.90 -2.17
N LEU A 246 11.24 20.52 -1.10
CA LEU A 246 9.85 20.39 -0.64
C LEU A 246 8.80 20.58 -1.74
N VAL A 247 8.91 21.64 -2.55
CA VAL A 247 7.93 21.93 -3.62
C VAL A 247 7.97 20.84 -4.70
N ARG A 248 9.17 20.34 -5.03
CA ARG A 248 9.32 19.24 -5.98
C ARG A 248 8.69 17.98 -5.42
N SER A 249 9.05 17.58 -4.19
CA SER A 249 8.53 16.39 -3.52
C SER A 249 7.01 16.40 -3.47
N VAL A 250 6.41 17.51 -3.00
CA VAL A 250 4.94 17.69 -2.96
C VAL A 250 4.32 17.58 -4.35
N ASN A 251 4.90 18.22 -5.36
CA ASN A 251 4.37 18.15 -6.73
C ASN A 251 4.45 16.73 -7.31
N THR A 252 5.56 16.02 -7.09
CA THR A 252 5.72 14.64 -7.53
C THR A 252 4.71 13.72 -6.84
N SER A 253 4.53 13.85 -5.52
CA SER A 253 3.54 13.08 -4.75
C SER A 253 2.11 13.36 -5.22
N ILE A 254 1.72 14.62 -5.41
CA ILE A 254 0.38 14.97 -5.90
C ILE A 254 0.16 14.41 -7.31
N THR A 255 1.15 14.56 -8.21
CA THR A 255 1.03 14.08 -9.58
C THR A 255 0.92 12.55 -9.64
N ALA A 256 1.63 11.83 -8.77
CA ALA A 256 1.53 10.38 -8.64
C ALA A 256 0.19 9.93 -8.02
N LEU A 257 -0.36 10.72 -7.10
CA LEU A 257 -1.63 10.40 -6.41
C LEU A 257 -2.85 10.62 -7.31
N LEU A 258 -2.82 11.57 -8.26
CA LEU A 258 -3.98 11.91 -9.08
C LEU A 258 -4.55 10.73 -9.89
N PRO A 259 -3.74 9.94 -10.62
CA PRO A 259 -4.24 8.75 -11.32
C PRO A 259 -4.82 7.69 -10.36
N VAL A 260 -4.17 7.49 -9.21
CA VAL A 260 -4.62 6.53 -8.19
C VAL A 260 -5.97 6.96 -7.61
N LEU A 261 -6.12 8.25 -7.28
CA LEU A 261 -7.37 8.82 -6.80
C LEU A 261 -8.47 8.72 -7.87
N ALA A 262 -8.14 8.98 -9.14
CA ALA A 262 -9.07 8.83 -10.24
C ALA A 262 -9.53 7.36 -10.39
N LEU A 263 -8.60 6.40 -10.31
CA LEU A 263 -8.92 4.98 -10.32
C LEU A 263 -9.77 4.57 -9.10
N LEU A 264 -9.48 5.10 -7.92
CA LEU A 264 -10.24 4.82 -6.71
C LEU A 264 -11.67 5.37 -6.81
N VAL A 265 -11.84 6.59 -7.32
CA VAL A 265 -13.16 7.22 -7.49
C VAL A 265 -13.96 6.52 -8.59
N VAL A 266 -13.35 6.25 -9.74
CA VAL A 266 -14.02 5.55 -10.84
C VAL A 266 -14.32 4.10 -10.46
N GLY A 267 -13.39 3.40 -9.83
CA GLY A 267 -13.61 2.07 -9.28
C GLY A 267 -14.80 2.09 -8.33
N THR A 268 -14.71 2.85 -7.23
CA THR A 268 -15.71 2.81 -6.16
C THR A 268 -17.09 3.35 -6.58
N PHE A 269 -17.15 4.43 -7.35
CA PHE A 269 -18.42 5.14 -7.62
C PHE A 269 -19.00 4.90 -9.02
N VAL A 270 -18.19 4.51 -10.01
CA VAL A 270 -18.64 4.35 -11.40
C VAL A 270 -18.74 2.89 -11.81
N LEU A 271 -17.77 2.07 -11.42
CA LEU A 271 -17.66 0.67 -11.85
C LEU A 271 -18.14 -0.34 -10.78
N GLY A 272 -18.34 0.07 -9.54
CA GLY A 272 -18.63 -0.82 -8.41
C GLY A 272 -17.35 -1.37 -7.76
N GLN A 273 -17.47 -2.10 -6.64
CA GLN A 273 -16.29 -2.69 -6.01
C GLN A 273 -15.64 -3.71 -6.97
N GLY A 274 -14.37 -4.07 -6.78
CA GLY A 274 -13.66 -5.02 -7.66
C GLY A 274 -12.15 -4.76 -7.76
N PRO A 275 -11.42 -5.52 -8.61
CA PRO A 275 -9.95 -5.54 -8.63
C PRO A 275 -9.27 -4.18 -8.88
N LEU A 276 -9.98 -3.24 -9.53
CA LEU A 276 -9.49 -1.87 -9.75
C LEU A 276 -9.50 -1.02 -8.47
N LYS A 277 -10.43 -1.28 -7.54
CA LYS A 277 -10.42 -0.70 -6.20
C LYS A 277 -9.21 -1.22 -5.44
N ASP A 278 -8.95 -2.52 -5.52
CA ASP A 278 -7.81 -3.15 -4.84
C ASP A 278 -6.47 -2.66 -5.39
N LEU A 279 -6.38 -2.45 -6.71
CA LEU A 279 -5.20 -1.85 -7.34
C LEU A 279 -5.04 -0.36 -7.01
N ALA A 280 -6.13 0.39 -6.81
CA ALA A 280 -6.09 1.80 -6.45
C ALA A 280 -5.88 2.04 -4.94
N LEU A 281 -6.16 1.05 -4.10
CA LEU A 281 -5.87 1.06 -2.67
C LEU A 281 -4.45 0.58 -2.35
N ALA A 282 -3.81 -0.13 -3.29
CA ALA A 282 -2.43 -0.62 -3.19
C ALA A 282 -1.38 0.45 -3.54
#